data_AF-A0A6L3JPC0-F1
#
_entry.id   AF-A0A6L3JPC0-F1
#
_cell.length_a   1.000
_cell.length_b   1.000
_cell.length_c   1.000
_cell.angle_alpha   90.00
_cell.angle_beta   90.00
_cell.angle_gamma   90.00
#
_symmetry.space_group_name_H-M   'P 1'
#
loop_
_entity.id
_entity.type
_entity.pdbx_description
1 polymer ?
#
loop_
_entity_poly.entity_id
_entity_poly.type
_entity_poly.pdbx_seq_one_letter_code
_entity_poly.pdbx_strand_id
1 'polypeptide(L)' 'IRTLDTQQPTPEKIIKRIKKRLVPGSILLLHDRMPDSDRLLVQVLDFIEKEGYTVVALDRLMQQIT' A
#
# COMPACT_ATOMS: atom_id res chain seq x y z
N ILE A 1 3.25 6.68 2.68
CA ILE A 1 1.78 6.83 2.81
C ILE A 1 1.31 6.12 4.07
N ARG A 2 0.78 6.86 5.05
CA ARG A 2 0.03 6.27 6.17
C ARG A 2 -1.38 5.92 5.70
N THR A 3 -1.71 4.64 5.61
CA THR A 3 -2.99 4.11 5.11
C THR A 3 -4.14 4.30 6.10
N LEU A 4 -3.82 4.41 7.40
CA LEU A 4 -4.78 4.48 8.51
C LEU A 4 -5.67 3.24 8.62
N ASP A 5 -5.16 2.08 8.19
CA ASP A 5 -5.80 0.78 8.33
C ASP A 5 -6.22 0.44 9.77
N THR A 6 -5.47 0.92 10.78
CA THR A 6 -5.85 0.76 12.20
C THR A 6 -7.04 1.61 12.65
N GLN A 7 -7.43 2.62 11.87
CA GLN A 7 -8.48 3.59 12.21
C GLN A 7 -9.66 3.56 11.24
N GLN A 8 -9.50 2.93 10.07
CA GLN A 8 -10.51 2.93 9.02
C GLN A 8 -11.34 1.65 9.12
N PRO A 9 -12.68 1.78 9.15
CA PRO A 9 -13.55 0.62 9.34
C PRO A 9 -13.71 -0.23 8.09
N THR A 10 -13.34 0.26 6.89
CA THR A 10 -13.58 -0.48 5.63
C THR A 10 -12.38 -0.45 4.68
N PRO A 11 -12.10 -1.57 3.97
CA PRO A 11 -11.05 -1.67 2.96
C PRO A 11 -11.14 -0.60 1.85
N GLU A 12 -12.34 -0.21 1.44
CA GLU A 12 -12.55 0.74 0.34
C GLU A 12 -12.00 2.13 0.66
N LYS A 13 -12.13 2.57 1.93
CA LYS A 13 -11.57 3.85 2.38
C LYS A 13 -10.04 3.82 2.37
N ILE A 14 -9.46 2.68 2.75
CA ILE A 14 -8.01 2.47 2.74
C ILE A 14 -7.51 2.51 1.29
N ILE A 15 -8.12 1.74 0.38
CA ILE A 15 -7.75 1.69 -1.04
C ILE A 15 -7.89 3.06 -1.70
N LYS A 16 -9.02 3.76 -1.50
CA LYS A 16 -9.23 5.12 -2.03
C LYS A 16 -8.16 6.09 -1.56
N ARG A 17 -7.71 5.97 -0.30
CA ARG A 17 -6.65 6.80 0.25
C ARG A 17 -5.30 6.49 -0.38
N ILE A 18 -4.97 5.21 -0.61
CA ILE A 18 -3.73 4.82 -1.27
C ILE A 18 -3.75 5.34 -2.71
N LYS A 19 -4.79 5.04 -3.49
CA LYS A 19 -4.93 5.52 -4.89
C LYS A 19 -4.74 7.03 -5.03
N LYS A 20 -5.33 7.83 -4.13
CA LYS A 20 -5.19 9.30 -4.16
C LYS A 20 -3.77 9.81 -3.90
N ARG A 21 -2.93 9.03 -3.20
CA ARG A 21 -1.62 9.47 -2.70
C ARG A 21 -0.45 8.72 -3.32
N LEU A 22 -0.72 7.69 -4.12
CA LEU A 22 0.29 6.86 -4.74
C LEU A 22 1.06 7.66 -5.78
N VAL A 23 2.38 7.65 -5.64
CA VAL A 23 3.36 8.24 -6.56
C VAL A 23 4.59 7.32 -6.63
N PRO A 24 5.42 7.38 -7.68
CA PRO A 24 6.67 6.62 -7.74
C PRO A 24 7.51 6.83 -6.48
N GLY A 25 8.05 5.75 -5.92
CA GLY A 25 8.82 5.77 -4.67
C GLY A 25 7.98 5.81 -3.37
N SER A 26 6.66 5.69 -3.45
CA SER A 26 5.80 5.63 -2.25
C SER A 26 6.09 4.41 -1.38
N ILE A 27 6.37 4.64 -0.09
CA ILE A 27 6.42 3.58 0.94
C ILE A 27 5.05 3.48 1.63
N LEU A 28 4.39 2.32 1.62
CA LEU A 28 3.10 2.12 2.27
C LEU A 28 3.28 1.57 3.69
N LEU A 29 2.59 2.17 4.66
CA LEU A 29 2.52 1.64 6.03
C LEU A 29 1.21 0.88 6.21
N LEU A 30 1.29 -0.41 6.53
CA LEU A 30 0.19 -1.33 6.83
C LEU A 30 0.50 -2.13 8.11
N HIS A 31 -0.52 -2.68 8.74
CA HIS A 31 -0.43 -3.50 9.95
C HIS A 31 -1.09 -4.86 9.68
N ASP A 32 -0.28 -5.92 9.77
CA ASP A 32 -0.68 -7.31 9.57
C ASP A 32 -1.68 -7.84 10.62
N ARG A 33 -1.64 -7.29 11.83
CA ARG A 33 -2.56 -7.62 12.94
C ARG A 33 -4.03 -7.21 12.76
N MET A 34 -4.37 -6.47 11.70
CA MET A 34 -5.74 -6.01 11.48
C MET A 34 -6.63 -7.14 10.91
N PRO A 35 -7.93 -7.16 11.22
CA PRO A 35 -8.86 -8.08 10.57
C PRO A 35 -8.82 -7.94 9.04
N ASP A 36 -8.89 -9.07 8.33
CA ASP A 36 -8.88 -9.13 6.86
C ASP A 36 -7.65 -8.44 6.20
N SER A 37 -6.53 -8.30 6.92
CA SER A 37 -5.30 -7.68 6.41
C SER A 37 -4.73 -8.43 5.21
N ASP A 38 -4.88 -9.76 5.18
CA ASP A 38 -4.56 -10.64 4.06
C ASP A 38 -5.35 -10.28 2.80
N ARG A 39 -6.68 -10.10 2.93
CA ARG A 39 -7.57 -9.75 1.83
C ARG A 39 -7.32 -8.32 1.34
N LEU A 40 -7.09 -7.39 2.26
CA LEU A 40 -6.74 -6.01 1.93
C LEU A 40 -5.43 -5.97 1.13
N LEU A 41 -4.41 -6.71 1.56
CA LEU A 41 -3.11 -6.76 0.89
C LEU A 41 -3.25 -7.26 -0.56
N VAL A 42 -4.02 -8.33 -0.80
CA VAL A 42 -4.28 -8.83 -2.16
C VAL A 42 -4.91 -7.74 -3.05
N GLN A 43 -5.92 -7.03 -2.55
CA GLN A 43 -6.55 -5.93 -3.30
C GLN A 43 -5.57 -4.79 -3.58
N VAL A 44 -4.71 -4.47 -2.61
CA VAL A 44 -3.70 -3.42 -2.77
C VAL A 44 -2.68 -3.77 -3.84
N LEU A 45 -2.16 -5.00 -3.81
CA LEU A 45 -1.19 -5.47 -4.80
C LEU A 45 -1.80 -5.50 -6.21
N ASP A 46 -3.03 -6.01 -6.34
CA ASP A 46 -3.73 -6.10 -7.63
C ASP A 46 -3.89 -4.73 -8.30
N PHE A 47 -4.30 -3.68 -7.56
CA PHE A 47 -4.44 -2.36 -8.19
C PHE A 47 -3.08 -1.68 -8.41
N ILE A 48 -2.08 -1.88 -7.54
CA ILE A 48 -0.74 -1.30 -7.73
C ILE A 48 -0.13 -1.81 -9.05
N GLU A 49 -0.25 -3.12 -9.31
CA GLU A 49 0.21 -3.75 -10.55
C GLU A 49 -0.55 -3.23 -11.77
N LYS A 50 -1.90 -3.14 -11.68
CA LYS A 50 -2.75 -2.58 -12.76
C LYS A 50 -2.43 -1.13 -13.12
N GLU A 51 -1.98 -0.33 -12.16
CA GLU A 51 -1.59 1.07 -12.36
C GLU A 51 -0.13 1.20 -12.86
N GLY A 52 0.58 0.09 -13.09
CA GLY A 52 1.93 0.07 -13.65
C GLY A 52 3.05 0.26 -12.62
N TYR A 53 2.74 0.16 -11.32
CA TYR A 53 3.74 0.21 -10.27
C TYR A 53 4.31 -1.16 -9.97
N THR A 54 5.56 -1.20 -9.51
CA THR A 54 6.20 -2.41 -8.97
C THR A 54 6.37 -2.28 -7.47
N VAL A 55 6.08 -3.36 -6.73
CA VAL A 55 6.38 -3.44 -5.31
C VAL A 55 7.80 -3.99 -5.13
N VAL A 56 8.61 -3.27 -4.40
CA VAL A 56 9.99 -3.65 -4.09
C VAL A 56 10.21 -3.64 -2.59
N ALA A 57 11.18 -4.42 -2.12
CA ALA A 57 11.65 -4.36 -0.74
C ALA A 57 12.31 -3.00 -0.47
N LEU A 58 12.27 -2.55 0.79
CA LEU A 58 12.72 -1.21 1.18
C LEU A 58 14.21 -0.98 0.87
N ASP A 59 15.05 -1.98 1.12
CA ASP A 59 16.48 -1.96 0.83
C ASP A 59 16.74 -1.70 -0.67
N ARG A 60 16.00 -2.37 -1.56
CA ARG A 60 16.09 -2.15 -3.01
C ARG A 60 15.64 -0.75 -3.41
N LEU A 61 14.58 -0.24 -2.79
CA LEU A 61 14.11 1.12 -3.05
C LEU A 61 15.16 2.16 -2.66
N MET A 62 15.82 1.99 -1.52
CA MET A 62 16.86 2.92 -1.03
C MET A 62 18.09 2.92 -1.93
N GLN A 63 18.46 1.78 -2.52
CA GLN A 63 19.56 1.69 -3.49
C GLN A 63 19.28 2.45 -4.80
N GLN A 64 18.02 2.70 -5.16
CA GLN A 64 17.65 3.41 -6.39
C GLN A 64 17.61 4.94 -6.22
N ILE A 65 17.58 5.41 -4.97
CA ILE A 65 17.47 6.85 -4.64
C ILE A 65 18.84 7.44 -4.25
N THR A 66 19.81 6.58 -3.94
CA THR A 66 21.20 6.95 -3.63
C THR A 66 22.04 6.85 -4.89
#